data_AF-A0A7S3HHU6-F1
#
_entry.id   AF-A0A7S3HHU6-F1
#
_cell.length_a   1.000
_cell.length_b   1.000
_cell.length_c   1.000
_cell.angle_alpha   90.00
_cell.angle_beta   90.00
_cell.angle_gamma   90.00
#
_symmetry.space_group_name_H-M   'P 1'
#
loop_
_entity.id
_entity.type
_entity.pdbx_description
1 polymer ?
#
loop_
_entity_poly.entity_id
_entity_poly.type
_entity_poly.pdbx_seq_one_letter_code
_entity_poly.pdbx_strand_id
1 'polypeptide(L)'
;SELVIGPSLMALCHISLFPELRAHIVAAGALPVLLKLMTHHDSKLILAQAIKLCASLSLEPSNKILMSQSGCMHAMFDLVLGVHQDVDRHIQYYAVCSLVNAMYKNDANRLLAVELNGIKPLLTIMRASSHED
;
A
#
# COMPACT_ATOMS: atom_id res chain seq x y z
N SER A 1 -9.70 -14.03 -11.58
CA SER A 1 -8.70 -14.67 -12.45
C SER A 1 -7.53 -13.72 -12.62
N GLU A 2 -6.33 -14.15 -12.26
CA GLU A 2 -5.11 -13.34 -12.38
C GLU A 2 -4.87 -12.82 -13.80
N LEU A 3 -5.32 -13.57 -14.81
CA LEU A 3 -5.26 -13.25 -16.24
C LEU A 3 -5.80 -11.85 -16.57
N VAL A 4 -6.73 -11.33 -15.76
CA VAL A 4 -7.29 -9.98 -15.96
C VAL A 4 -6.85 -9.04 -14.85
N ILE A 5 -6.73 -9.51 -13.61
CA ILE A 5 -6.39 -8.65 -12.46
C ILE A 5 -4.98 -8.06 -12.63
N GLY A 6 -3.99 -8.86 -13.02
CA GLY A 6 -2.60 -8.40 -13.18
C GLY A 6 -2.47 -7.29 -14.23
N PRO A 7 -2.89 -7.52 -15.49
CA PRO A 7 -2.86 -6.47 -16.51
C PRO A 7 -3.68 -5.22 -16.14
N SER A 8 -4.80 -5.38 -15.43
CA SER A 8 -5.63 -4.25 -14.99
C SER A 8 -4.92 -3.39 -13.94
N LEU A 9 -4.28 -4.02 -12.96
CA LEU A 9 -3.45 -3.30 -11.97
C LEU A 9 -2.27 -2.60 -12.65
N MET A 10 -1.64 -3.25 -13.64
CA MET A 10 -0.53 -2.67 -14.40
C MET A 10 -0.99 -1.43 -15.17
N ALA A 11 -2.14 -1.48 -15.84
CA ALA A 11 -2.72 -0.33 -16.53
C ALA A 11 -2.98 0.83 -15.55
N LEU A 12 -3.57 0.56 -14.37
CA LEU A 12 -3.77 1.58 -13.34
C LEU A 12 -2.45 2.16 -12.81
N CYS A 13 -1.41 1.34 -12.65
CA CYS A 13 -0.07 1.82 -12.28
C CYS A 13 0.49 2.77 -13.33
N HIS A 14 0.29 2.49 -14.63
CA HIS A 14 0.73 3.40 -15.69
C HIS A 14 -0.05 4.71 -15.68
N ILE A 15 -1.37 4.66 -15.48
CA ILE A 15 -2.22 5.85 -15.37
C ILE A 15 -1.78 6.70 -14.16
N SER A 16 -1.47 6.09 -13.02
CA SER A 16 -1.06 6.81 -11.80
C SER A 16 0.32 7.47 -11.89
N LEU A 17 1.10 7.21 -12.96
CA LEU A 17 2.33 7.94 -13.24
C LEU A 17 2.06 9.39 -13.62
N PHE A 18 0.88 9.71 -14.16
CA PHE A 18 0.41 11.08 -14.35
C PHE A 18 -0.25 11.58 -13.05
N PRO A 19 0.34 12.57 -12.34
CA PRO A 19 -0.14 13.02 -11.04
C PRO A 19 -1.63 13.40 -10.99
N GLU A 20 -2.10 14.08 -12.03
CA GLU A 20 -3.47 14.60 -12.16
C GLU A 20 -4.52 13.47 -12.19
N LEU A 21 -4.11 12.26 -12.58
CA LEU A 21 -5.01 11.11 -12.71
C LEU A 21 -5.11 10.27 -11.42
N ARG A 22 -4.24 10.50 -10.43
CA ARG A 22 -4.27 9.73 -9.17
C ARG A 22 -5.55 9.94 -8.38
N ALA A 23 -6.05 11.17 -8.31
CA ALA A 23 -7.32 11.48 -7.66
C ALA A 23 -8.50 10.82 -8.38
N HIS A 24 -8.46 10.77 -9.72
CA HIS A 24 -9.49 10.13 -10.55
C HIS A 24 -9.57 8.63 -10.31
N ILE A 25 -8.43 7.95 -10.16
CA ILE A 25 -8.40 6.51 -9.85
C ILE A 25 -9.09 6.23 -8.50
N VAL A 26 -8.81 7.03 -7.47
CA VAL A 26 -9.45 6.87 -6.15
C VAL A 26 -10.93 7.21 -6.21
N ALA A 27 -11.31 8.29 -6.90
CA ALA A 27 -12.71 8.68 -7.10
C ALA A 27 -13.53 7.61 -7.84
N ALA A 28 -12.88 6.83 -8.72
CA ALA A 28 -13.50 5.70 -9.41
C ALA A 28 -13.70 4.45 -8.51
N GLY A 29 -13.40 4.53 -7.21
CA GLY A 29 -13.63 3.43 -6.26
C GLY A 29 -12.49 2.42 -6.19
N ALA A 30 -11.25 2.83 -6.47
CA ALA A 30 -10.11 1.92 -6.42
C ALA A 30 -9.79 1.39 -5.00
N LEU A 31 -10.02 2.17 -3.94
CA LEU A 31 -9.56 1.81 -2.58
C LEU A 31 -10.22 0.54 -2.02
N PRO A 32 -11.55 0.34 -2.09
CA PRO A 32 -12.16 -0.92 -1.64
C PRO A 32 -11.65 -2.14 -2.42
N VAL A 33 -11.38 -1.99 -3.72
CA VAL A 33 -10.82 -3.07 -4.55
C VAL A 33 -9.40 -3.39 -4.12
N LEU A 34 -8.57 -2.36 -3.91
CA LEU A 34 -7.19 -2.53 -3.47
C LEU A 34 -7.10 -3.13 -2.07
N LEU A 35 -7.96 -2.71 -1.14
CA LEU A 35 -8.05 -3.31 0.19
C LEU A 35 -8.31 -4.82 0.07
N LYS A 36 -9.35 -5.21 -0.69
CA LYS A 36 -9.71 -6.61 -0.87
C LYS A 36 -8.56 -7.44 -1.45
N LEU A 37 -7.83 -6.89 -2.44
CA LEU A 37 -6.68 -7.56 -3.01
C LEU A 37 -5.54 -7.71 -2.00
N MET A 38 -5.26 -6.67 -1.21
CA MET A 38 -4.20 -6.70 -0.20
C MET A 38 -4.50 -7.63 0.97
N THR A 39 -5.77 -7.89 1.30
CA THR A 39 -6.14 -8.69 2.48
C THR A 39 -6.53 -10.14 2.18
N HIS A 40 -6.89 -10.46 0.93
CA HIS A 40 -7.51 -11.76 0.60
C HIS A 40 -6.94 -12.44 -0.66
N HIS A 41 -5.82 -11.97 -1.21
CA HIS A 41 -5.25 -12.52 -2.43
C HIS A 41 -3.87 -13.13 -2.16
N ASP A 42 -3.68 -14.42 -2.46
CA ASP A 42 -2.43 -15.14 -2.13
C ASP A 42 -1.29 -14.93 -3.14
N SER A 43 -1.59 -14.35 -4.29
CA SER A 43 -0.60 -14.13 -5.35
C SER A 43 0.33 -12.97 -5.04
N LYS A 44 1.61 -13.28 -4.81
CA LYS A 44 2.67 -12.28 -4.57
C LYS A 44 2.76 -11.24 -5.68
N LEU A 45 2.56 -11.65 -6.95
CA LEU A 45 2.57 -10.73 -8.09
C LEU A 45 1.44 -9.69 -7.99
N ILE A 46 0.23 -10.15 -7.69
CA ILE A 46 -0.94 -9.26 -7.54
C ILE A 46 -0.79 -8.37 -6.32
N LEU A 47 -0.34 -8.91 -5.18
CA LEU A 47 -0.06 -8.14 -3.98
C LEU A 47 0.97 -7.04 -4.24
N ALA A 48 2.10 -7.37 -4.87
CA ALA A 48 3.16 -6.42 -5.20
C ALA A 48 2.66 -5.28 -6.11
N GLN A 49 1.84 -5.60 -7.12
CA GLN A 49 1.24 -4.60 -8.01
C GLN A 49 0.20 -3.73 -7.29
N ALA A 50 -0.66 -4.33 -6.47
CA ALA A 50 -1.68 -3.60 -5.71
C ALA A 50 -1.06 -2.61 -4.72
N ILE A 51 -0.04 -3.04 -3.98
CA ILE A 51 0.64 -2.17 -3.01
C ILE A 51 1.50 -1.09 -3.71
N LYS A 52 2.09 -1.41 -4.88
CA LYS A 52 2.77 -0.42 -5.73
C LYS A 52 1.80 0.66 -6.23
N LEU A 53 0.60 0.27 -6.65
CA LEU A 53 -0.44 1.24 -7.01
C LEU A 53 -0.83 2.09 -5.81
N CYS A 54 -1.03 1.49 -4.63
CA CYS A 54 -1.28 2.25 -3.40
C CYS A 54 -0.17 3.28 -3.14
N ALA A 55 1.10 2.89 -3.26
CA ALA A 55 2.24 3.80 -3.09
C ALA A 55 2.20 4.98 -4.05
N SER A 56 1.83 4.76 -5.31
CA SER A 56 1.66 5.82 -6.30
C SER A 56 0.48 6.75 -5.97
N LEU A 57 -0.69 6.18 -5.64
CA LEU A 57 -1.89 6.94 -5.30
C LEU A 57 -1.71 7.79 -4.02
N SER A 58 -0.91 7.32 -3.06
CA SER A 58 -0.57 8.03 -1.83
C SER A 58 0.30 9.28 -2.04
N LEU A 59 0.86 9.50 -3.23
CA LEU A 59 1.58 10.74 -3.54
C LEU A 59 0.63 11.94 -3.66
N GLU A 60 -0.63 11.69 -4.01
CA GLU A 60 -1.64 12.71 -4.20
C GLU A 60 -2.24 13.15 -2.85
N PRO A 61 -2.12 14.43 -2.45
CA PRO A 61 -2.58 14.89 -1.13
C PRO A 61 -4.05 14.57 -0.83
N SER A 62 -4.93 14.72 -1.82
CA SER A 62 -6.37 14.47 -1.68
C SER A 62 -6.69 12.99 -1.38
N ASN A 63 -5.83 12.06 -1.82
CA ASN A 63 -6.01 10.63 -1.60
C ASN A 63 -5.62 10.19 -0.19
N LYS A 64 -4.76 10.93 0.53
CA LYS A 64 -4.16 10.48 1.80
C LYS A 64 -5.20 10.25 2.89
N ILE A 65 -6.21 11.12 2.98
CA ILE A 65 -7.31 10.99 3.96
C ILE A 65 -8.22 9.81 3.57
N LEU A 66 -8.46 9.61 2.28
CA LEU A 66 -9.28 8.50 1.80
C LEU A 66 -8.58 7.14 2.04
N MET A 67 -7.26 7.10 1.92
CA MET A 67 -6.43 5.93 2.24
C MET A 67 -6.53 5.51 3.71
N SER A 68 -6.54 6.46 4.65
CA SER A 68 -6.69 6.15 6.08
C SER A 68 -8.11 5.69 6.39
N GLN A 69 -9.12 6.34 5.83
CA GLN A 69 -10.53 6.01 6.07
C GLN A 69 -10.98 4.68 5.43
N SER A 70 -10.30 4.24 4.37
CA SER A 70 -10.63 2.99 3.68
C SER A 70 -10.06 1.74 4.36
N GLY A 71 -9.22 1.87 5.38
CA GLY A 71 -8.51 0.74 5.98
C GLY A 71 -7.29 0.27 5.20
N CYS A 72 -6.97 0.89 4.06
CA CYS A 72 -5.77 0.54 3.29
C CYS A 72 -4.50 0.70 4.11
N MET A 73 -4.40 1.72 4.98
CA MET A 73 -3.23 1.87 5.87
C MET A 73 -3.03 0.69 6.83
N HIS A 74 -4.11 0.06 7.31
CA HIS A 74 -4.00 -1.13 8.15
C HIS A 74 -3.41 -2.31 7.36
N ALA A 75 -3.96 -2.57 6.16
CA ALA A 75 -3.45 -3.61 5.28
C ALA A 75 -1.98 -3.37 4.85
N MET A 76 -1.57 -2.10 4.67
CA MET A 76 -0.16 -1.78 4.42
C MET A 76 0.74 -2.22 5.57
N PHE A 77 0.35 -1.97 6.84
CA PHE A 77 1.13 -2.42 8.00
C PHE A 77 1.17 -3.96 8.13
N ASP A 78 0.06 -4.64 7.83
CA ASP A 78 0.03 -6.11 7.84
C ASP A 78 0.98 -6.69 6.78
N LEU A 79 1.04 -6.07 5.60
CA LEU A 79 1.96 -6.44 4.52
C LEU A 79 3.43 -6.16 4.85
N VAL A 80 3.76 -5.17 5.69
CA VAL A 80 5.14 -4.93 6.16
C VAL A 80 5.68 -6.15 6.91
N LEU A 81 4.84 -6.82 7.71
CA LEU A 81 5.25 -7.97 8.51
C LEU A 81 4.84 -9.33 7.94
N GLY A 82 3.99 -9.36 6.91
CA GLY A 82 3.40 -10.61 6.42
C GLY A 82 2.50 -11.29 7.47
N VAL A 83 1.72 -10.52 8.23
CA VAL A 83 0.95 -11.02 9.39
C VAL A 83 -0.06 -12.09 8.99
N HIS A 84 -0.67 -11.95 7.81
CA HIS A 84 -1.80 -12.77 7.36
C HIS A 84 -1.52 -13.61 6.12
N GLN A 85 -0.41 -13.35 5.43
CA GLN A 85 -0.05 -14.04 4.19
C GLN A 85 1.45 -13.92 3.92
N ASP A 86 1.96 -14.84 3.11
CA ASP A 86 3.37 -14.87 2.71
C ASP A 86 3.69 -13.67 1.80
N VAL A 87 4.64 -12.85 2.22
CA VAL A 87 5.09 -11.66 1.50
C VAL A 87 6.58 -11.74 1.20
N ASP A 88 6.98 -11.25 0.04
CA ASP A 88 8.39 -11.10 -0.32
C ASP A 88 8.90 -9.68 -0.06
N ARG A 89 10.20 -9.49 -0.27
CA ARG A 89 10.89 -8.21 -0.10
C ARG A 89 10.34 -7.10 -0.98
N HIS A 90 9.81 -7.40 -2.18
CA HIS A 90 9.20 -6.39 -3.04
C HIS A 90 7.87 -5.87 -2.47
N ILE A 91 7.03 -6.78 -1.98
CA ILE A 91 5.76 -6.41 -1.33
C ILE A 91 6.04 -5.54 -0.11
N GLN A 92 6.97 -5.96 0.75
CA GLN A 92 7.37 -5.20 1.93
C GLN A 92 7.93 -3.82 1.58
N TYR A 93 8.82 -3.74 0.58
CA TYR A 93 9.38 -2.48 0.10
C TYR A 93 8.29 -1.50 -0.32
N TYR A 94 7.35 -1.93 -1.16
CA TYR A 94 6.28 -1.05 -1.62
C TYR A 94 5.26 -0.74 -0.52
N ALA A 95 5.04 -1.64 0.45
CA ALA A 95 4.22 -1.35 1.63
C ALA A 95 4.81 -0.20 2.44
N VAL A 96 6.13 -0.24 2.71
CA VAL A 96 6.85 0.85 3.37
C VAL A 96 6.80 2.14 2.54
N CYS A 97 7.06 2.08 1.22
CA CYS A 97 6.94 3.26 0.35
C CYS A 97 5.53 3.87 0.38
N SER A 98 4.48 3.04 0.41
CA SER A 98 3.11 3.51 0.48
C SER A 98 2.81 4.23 1.79
N LEU A 99 3.26 3.66 2.91
CA LEU A 99 3.14 4.27 4.23
C LEU A 99 3.90 5.61 4.30
N VAL A 100 5.14 5.67 3.80
CA VAL A 100 5.92 6.93 3.72
C VAL A 100 5.14 8.00 2.96
N ASN A 101 4.61 7.67 1.78
CA ASN A 101 3.86 8.62 0.96
C ASN A 101 2.56 9.04 1.65
N ALA A 102 1.83 8.10 2.26
CA ALA A 102 0.58 8.36 2.96
C ALA A 102 0.76 9.27 4.18
N MET A 103 1.88 9.14 4.90
CA MET A 103 2.19 9.96 6.08
C MET A 103 2.87 11.30 5.75
N TYR A 104 3.49 11.43 4.57
CA TYR A 104 4.22 12.64 4.20
C TYR A 104 3.30 13.87 4.21
N LYS A 105 3.64 14.89 5.00
CA LYS A 105 2.82 16.12 5.18
C LYS A 105 1.33 15.85 5.52
N ASN A 106 1.02 14.76 6.22
CA ASN A 106 -0.33 14.46 6.69
C ASN A 106 -0.31 14.00 8.16
N ASP A 107 -0.65 14.90 9.09
CA ASP A 107 -0.64 14.61 10.53
C ASP A 107 -1.68 13.58 10.96
N ALA A 108 -2.87 13.59 10.36
CA ALA A 108 -3.91 12.62 10.66
C ALA A 108 -3.42 11.19 10.39
N ASN A 109 -2.73 10.98 9.26
CA ASN A 109 -2.15 9.67 8.93
C ASN A 109 -0.96 9.32 9.82
N ARG A 110 -0.17 10.30 10.29
CA ARG A 110 0.90 10.06 11.28
C ARG A 110 0.33 9.59 12.62
N LEU A 111 -0.76 10.21 13.08
CA LEU A 111 -1.45 9.80 14.31
C LEU A 111 -2.05 8.40 14.14
N LEU A 112 -2.76 8.15 13.04
CA LEU A 112 -3.32 6.83 12.75
C LEU A 112 -2.23 5.75 12.69
N ALA A 113 -1.05 6.06 12.13
CA ALA A 113 0.05 5.10 12.12
C ALA A 113 0.49 4.66 13.53
N VAL A 114 0.43 5.56 14.52
CA VAL A 114 0.69 5.21 15.93
C VAL A 114 -0.46 4.39 16.51
N GLU A 115 -1.72 4.77 16.24
CA GLU A 115 -2.91 4.03 16.68
C GLU A 115 -2.94 2.60 16.15
N LEU A 116 -2.46 2.39 14.92
CA LEU A 116 -2.31 1.07 14.29
C LEU A 116 -1.06 0.30 14.77
N ASN A 117 -0.37 0.77 15.81
CA ASN A 117 0.88 0.19 16.34
C ASN A 117 2.00 0.12 15.30
N GLY A 118 2.00 1.00 14.29
CA GLY A 118 2.85 0.96 13.11
C GLY A 118 4.36 1.12 13.38
N ILE A 119 4.75 1.65 14.54
CA ILE A 119 6.16 1.75 14.94
C ILE A 119 6.81 0.36 15.03
N LYS A 120 6.11 -0.61 15.63
CA LYS A 120 6.66 -1.95 15.85
C LYS A 120 6.95 -2.69 14.53
N PRO A 121 6.03 -2.76 13.54
CA PRO A 121 6.32 -3.27 12.19
C PRO A 121 7.56 -2.68 11.56
N LEU A 122 7.71 -1.35 11.58
CA LEU A 122 8.82 -0.64 10.94
C LEU A 122 10.17 -0.97 11.61
N LEU A 123 10.21 -1.03 12.94
CA LEU A 123 11.44 -1.44 13.66
C LEU A 123 11.80 -2.90 13.40
N THR A 124 10.80 -3.79 13.34
CA THR A 124 11.03 -5.21 13.06
C THR A 124 11.63 -5.42 11.68
N ILE A 125 11.09 -4.79 10.64
CA ILE A 125 11.64 -4.96 9.28
C ILE A 125 13.04 -4.36 9.12
N MET A 126 13.34 -3.24 9.81
CA MET A 126 14.70 -2.67 9.83
C MET A 126 15.70 -3.67 10.44
N ARG A 127 15.37 -4.29 11.57
CA ARG A 127 16.22 -5.29 12.24
C ARG A 127 16.40 -6.55 11.40
N ALA A 128 15.33 -7.01 10.77
CA ALA A 128 15.40 -8.18 9.89
C ALA A 128 16.28 -7.93 8.66
N SER A 129 16.44 -6.67 8.24
CA SER A 129 17.24 -6.31 7.06
C SER A 129 18.70 -5.98 7.41
N SER A 130 19.01 -5.63 8.67
CA SER A 130 20.39 -5.37 9.12
C SER A 130 21.24 -6.63 9.35
N HIS A 131 20.63 -7.82 9.23
CA HIS A 131 21.30 -9.11 9.38
C HIS A 131 21.46 -9.87 8.05
N GLU A 132 21.09 -9.23 6.93
CA GLU A 132 21.16 -9.83 5.58
C GLU A 132 22.40 -9.41 4.78
N ASP A 133 23.35 -8.69 5.41
CA ASP A 133 24.67 -8.37 4.86
C ASP A 133 25.73 -9.43 5.25
#